data_AF-A0A7J6DPL6-F1
#
_entry.id   AF-A0A7J6DPL6-F1
#
_cell.length_a   1.000
_cell.length_b   1.000
_cell.length_c   1.000
_cell.angle_alpha   90.00
_cell.angle_beta   90.00
_cell.angle_gamma   90.00
#
_symmetry.space_group_name_H-M   'P 1'
#
loop_
_entity.id
_entity.type
_entity.pdbx_description
1 polymer ?
#
loop_
_entity_poly.entity_id
_entity_poly.type
_entity_poly.pdbx_seq_one_letter_code
_entity_poly.pdbx_strand_id
1 'polypeptide(L)' 'MAQNDTIPVKVGVVLDMKTQIAKIWLSCIELAVSDFYGSHPNFKTRLILNIRDSNEDVVTAASQ' A
#
# COMPACT_ATOMS: atom_id res chain seq x y z
N MET A 1 -20.38 21.92 3.03
CA MET A 1 -19.10 21.28 2.67
C MET A 1 -19.24 19.83 3.08
N ALA A 2 -19.23 18.88 2.13
CA ALA A 2 -19.45 17.47 2.45
C ALA A 2 -18.24 16.92 3.20
N GLN A 3 -18.46 16.44 4.43
CA GLN A 3 -17.48 15.68 5.18
C GLN A 3 -17.39 14.32 4.48
N ASN A 4 -16.34 14.12 3.67
CA ASN A 4 -16.07 12.81 3.07
C ASN A 4 -15.58 11.87 4.18
N ASP A 5 -16.53 11.24 4.89
CA ASP A 5 -16.26 10.18 5.86
C ASP A 5 -15.67 8.97 5.14
N THR A 6 -14.36 9.00 4.95
CA THR A 6 -13.61 7.88 4.42
C THR A 6 -13.11 7.00 5.55
N ILE A 7 -13.29 5.69 5.42
CA ILE A 7 -12.91 4.69 6.41
C ILE A 7 -11.49 4.20 6.05
N PRO A 8 -10.46 4.52 6.85
CA PRO A 8 -9.11 4.07 6.56
C PRO A 8 -8.97 2.56 6.81
N VAL A 9 -8.36 1.87 5.86
CA VAL A 9 -8.04 0.44 5.96
C VAL A 9 -6.53 0.28 5.85
N LYS A 10 -5.87 -0.08 6.96
CA LYS A 10 -4.42 -0.23 7.02
C LYS A 10 -4.02 -1.57 6.41
N VAL A 11 -3.08 -1.55 5.47
CA VAL A 11 -2.56 -2.74 4.79
C VAL A 11 -1.04 -2.72 4.89
N GLY A 12 -0.46 -3.82 5.40
CA GLY A 12 1.00 -4.00 5.40
C GLY A 12 1.49 -4.48 4.05
N VAL A 13 2.55 -3.85 3.53
CA VAL A 13 3.25 -4.27 2.31
C VAL A 13 4.71 -4.51 2.68
N VAL A 14 5.13 -5.78 2.72
CA VAL A 14 6.51 -6.17 3.08
C VAL A 14 7.19 -6.69 1.82
N LEU A 15 8.21 -5.98 1.36
CA LEU A 15 8.99 -6.31 0.16
C LEU A 15 10.48 -6.09 0.44
N ASP A 16 11.36 -6.75 -0.31
CA ASP A 16 12.80 -6.43 -0.28
C ASP A 16 13.09 -5.23 -1.19
N MET A 17 13.20 -4.05 -0.60
CA MET A 17 13.32 -2.79 -1.33
C MET A 17 14.69 -2.58 -1.99
N LYS A 18 15.65 -3.48 -1.74
CA LYS A 18 16.94 -3.48 -2.43
C LYS A 18 16.81 -4.03 -3.86
N THR A 19 15.78 -4.83 -4.13
CA THR A 19 15.55 -5.42 -5.44
C THR A 19 14.80 -4.45 -6.38
N GLN A 20 15.16 -4.46 -7.66
CA GLN A 20 14.44 -3.69 -8.68
C GLN A 20 12.99 -4.19 -8.86
N ILE A 21 12.78 -5.50 -8.71
CA ILE A 21 11.47 -6.14 -8.84
C ILE A 21 10.50 -5.64 -7.75
N ALA A 22 10.95 -5.53 -6.50
CA ALA A 22 10.11 -5.00 -5.41
C ALA A 22 9.63 -3.57 -5.69
N LYS A 23 10.49 -2.72 -6.26
CA LYS A 23 10.12 -1.34 -6.62
C LYS A 23 9.07 -1.33 -7.72
N ILE A 24 9.21 -2.19 -8.74
CA ILE A 24 8.22 -2.34 -9.80
C ILE A 24 6.88 -2.78 -9.22
N TRP A 25 6.88 -3.81 -8.35
CA TRP A 25 5.65 -4.28 -7.70
C TRP A 25 4.99 -3.20 -6.85
N LEU A 26 5.77 -2.46 -6.06
CA LEU A 26 5.25 -1.36 -5.26
C LEU A 26 4.58 -0.29 -6.13
N SER A 27 5.23 0.14 -7.21
CA SER A 27 4.64 1.10 -8.15
C SER A 27 3.37 0.57 -8.80
N CYS A 28 3.31 -0.72 -9.16
CA CYS A 28 2.08 -1.32 -9.69
C CYS A 28 0.94 -1.34 -8.66
N ILE A 29 1.24 -1.59 -7.38
CA ILE A 29 0.26 -1.54 -6.30
C ILE A 29 -0.26 -0.11 -6.13
N GLU A 30 0.62 0.88 -6.05
CA GLU A 30 0.24 2.29 -5.91
C GLU A 30 -0.62 2.78 -7.07
N LEU A 31 -0.26 2.41 -8.31
CA LEU A 31 -1.04 2.71 -9.50
C LEU A 31 -2.42 2.06 -9.46
N ALA A 32 -2.51 0.76 -9.12
CA ALA A 32 -3.79 0.07 -9.03
C ALA A 32 -4.72 0.70 -7.97
N VAL A 33 -4.16 1.14 -6.83
CA VAL A 33 -4.91 1.85 -5.79
C VAL A 33 -5.41 3.21 -6.29
N SER A 34 -4.54 3.96 -6.98
CA SER A 34 -4.91 5.25 -7.59
C SER A 34 -6.01 5.08 -8.63
N ASP A 35 -5.87 4.14 -9.56
CA ASP A 35 -6.83 3.86 -10.63
C ASP A 35 -8.19 3.41 -10.05
N PHE A 36 -8.16 2.57 -9.03
CA PHE A 36 -9.38 2.10 -8.36
C PHE A 36 -10.13 3.28 -7.73
N TYR A 37 -9.46 4.16 -6.98
CA TYR A 37 -10.12 5.29 -6.34
C TYR A 37 -10.46 6.45 -7.27
N GLY A 38 -9.72 6.61 -8.38
CA GLY A 38 -10.08 7.52 -9.46
C GLY A 38 -11.36 7.07 -10.18
N SER A 39 -11.52 5.76 -10.39
CA SER A 39 -12.72 5.18 -11.03
C SER A 39 -13.92 5.05 -10.07
N HIS A 40 -13.68 5.01 -8.76
CA HIS A 40 -14.72 4.84 -7.73
C HIS A 40 -14.67 5.96 -6.68
N PRO A 41 -14.97 7.23 -7.04
CA PRO A 41 -14.82 8.37 -6.15
C PRO A 41 -15.66 8.27 -4.87
N ASN A 42 -16.84 7.64 -4.97
CA ASN A 42 -17.79 7.45 -3.88
C ASN A 42 -17.49 6.23 -2.99
N PHE A 43 -16.45 5.44 -3.29
CA PHE A 43 -16.06 4.33 -2.44
C PHE A 43 -15.57 4.86 -1.10
N LYS A 44 -16.18 4.41 -0.01
CA LYS A 44 -15.95 5.01 1.32
C LYS A 44 -14.66 4.55 1.96
N THR A 45 -14.12 3.37 1.63
CA THR A 45 -12.86 2.94 2.22
C THR A 45 -11.66 3.53 1.49
N ARG A 46 -10.57 3.78 2.22
CA ARG A 46 -9.28 4.22 1.67
C ARG A 46 -8.16 3.34 2.22
N LEU A 47 -7.49 2.60 1.32
CA LEU A 47 -6.32 1.80 1.66
C LEU A 47 -5.18 2.73 2.07
N ILE A 48 -4.58 2.44 3.22
CA ILE A 48 -3.36 3.07 3.70
C ILE A 48 -2.28 2.00 3.66
N LEU A 49 -1.36 2.14 2.71
CA LEU A 49 -0.26 1.20 2.52
C LEU A 49 0.87 1.53 3.50
N ASN A 50 1.14 0.60 4.40
CA ASN A 50 2.27 0.64 5.32
C ASN A 50 3.39 -0.20 4.73
N ILE A 51 4.33 0.47 4.09
CA ILE A 51 5.40 -0.16 3.33
C ILE A 51 6.59 -0.46 4.25
N ARG A 52 7.13 -1.67 4.15
CA ARG A 52 8.28 -2.12 4.93
C ARG A 52 9.30 -2.84 4.06
N ASP A 53 10.57 -2.52 4.29
CA ASP A 53 11.69 -3.25 3.72
C ASP A 53 12.01 -4.51 4.54
N SER A 54 11.97 -5.69 3.92
CA SER A 54 12.33 -6.96 4.54
C SER A 54 13.84 -7.12 4.76
N ASN A 55 14.67 -6.34 4.04
CA ASN A 55 16.13 -6.46 4.08
C ASN A 55 16.68 -7.86 3.78
N GLU A 56 15.94 -8.67 3.00
CA GLU A 56 16.24 -10.10 2.74
C GLU A 56 16.32 -10.97 4.01
N ASP A 57 15.83 -10.47 5.15
CA ASP A 57 15.93 -11.13 6.44
C ASP A 57 14.56 -11.46 7.01
N VAL A 58 14.32 -12.72 7.35
CA VAL A 58 13.02 -13.21 7.82
C VAL A 58 12.65 -12.65 9.19
N VAL A 59 13.65 -12.38 10.04
CA VAL A 59 13.42 -11.78 11.37
C VAL A 59 13.04 -10.31 11.22
N THR A 60 13.75 -9.60 10.34
CA THR A 60 13.44 -8.22 9.96
C THR A 60 12.09 -8.15 9.25
N ALA A 61 11.70 -9.14 8.46
CA ALA A 61 10.37 -9.16 7.83
C ALA A 61 9.23 -9.39 8.83
N ALA A 62 9.45 -10.21 9.87
CA ALA A 62 8.43 -10.65 10.83
C ALA A 62 8.35 -9.81 12.12
N SER A 63 9.40 -9.04 12.45
CA SER A 63 9.44 -8.17 13.65
C SER A 63 8.41 -7.04 13.58
N GLN A 64 7.99 -6.47 14.72
CA GLN A 64 6.99 -5.39 14.77
C GLN A 64 7.48 -4.21 15.59
#